data_AF-A0A1Q8C2Q9-F1
#
_entry.id   AF-A0A1Q8C2Q9-F1
#
_cell.length_a   1.000
_cell.length_b   1.000
_cell.length_c   1.000
_cell.angle_alpha   90.00
_cell.angle_beta   90.00
_cell.angle_gamma   90.00
#
_symmetry.space_group_name_H-M   'P 1'
#
loop_
_entity.id
_entity.type
_entity.pdbx_description
1 polymer ?
#
loop_
_entity_poly.entity_id
_entity_poly.type
_entity_poly.pdbx_seq_one_letter_code
_entity_poly.pdbx_strand_id
1 'polypeptide(L)'
;MRHAPEHEVELANRAVDGDPSALEEVVRLVRDPVYRLAVRMAGRPADADDATQEILIRVVTRLASWRAEASLVTWAYRIAVNYLLNLRRTPYERNEITFDTLGEELAAGLADADHQGPDAELLATEVRLSCTQAMLQCLDRPERVAFVLGEVFALPSAQAGWILDISAAAYRKRLERARQRIRTFMSARCGLVHPAAPCRCARRVGTALERGRIDQNNPVFASHPATRPAPTPTEVGAGASQMRQLHAAATVLRSHPDYTAPRSRSTAVLTLLRSGHYPILSEARGGLPGGRRPRWGPRPP
;
A
#
# COMPACT_ATOMS: atom_id res chain seq x y z
N MET A 1 -15.02 0.11 17.68
CA MET A 1 -14.48 -0.83 16.67
C MET A 1 -15.59 -1.83 16.38
N ARG A 2 -15.80 -2.25 15.13
CA ARG A 2 -16.79 -3.31 14.86
C ARG A 2 -16.08 -4.65 15.06
N HIS A 3 -16.75 -5.59 15.73
CA HIS A 3 -16.29 -6.97 15.86
C HIS A 3 -16.18 -7.62 14.47
N ALA A 4 -15.32 -8.63 14.36
CA ALA A 4 -15.23 -9.41 13.13
C ALA A 4 -16.57 -10.09 12.80
N PRO A 5 -16.93 -10.25 11.52
CA PRO A 5 -18.06 -11.08 11.12
C PRO A 5 -17.91 -12.52 11.61
N GLU A 6 -19.01 -13.16 12.00
CA GLU A 6 -19.02 -14.55 12.53
C GLU A 6 -18.36 -15.55 11.56
N HIS A 7 -18.59 -15.39 10.25
CA HIS A 7 -17.98 -16.26 9.24
C HIS A 7 -16.46 -16.15 9.19
N GLU A 8 -15.86 -14.99 9.51
CA GLU A 8 -14.41 -14.85 9.61
C GLU A 8 -13.87 -15.58 10.84
N VAL A 9 -14.64 -15.58 11.94
CA VAL A 9 -14.29 -16.30 13.18
C VAL A 9 -14.28 -17.80 12.94
N GLU A 10 -15.34 -18.33 12.34
CA GLU A 10 -15.43 -19.76 12.01
C GLU A 10 -14.32 -20.20 11.04
N LEU A 11 -14.08 -19.38 10.00
CA LEU A 11 -12.99 -19.61 9.06
C LEU A 11 -11.63 -19.68 9.76
N ALA A 12 -11.34 -18.73 10.65
CA ALA A 12 -10.06 -18.70 11.37
C ALA A 12 -9.92 -19.89 12.33
N ASN A 13 -10.99 -20.28 13.03
CA ASN A 13 -10.97 -21.44 13.94
C ASN A 13 -10.63 -22.72 13.19
N ARG A 14 -11.32 -23.00 12.07
CA ARG A 14 -11.01 -24.15 11.21
C ARG A 14 -9.57 -24.14 10.72
N ALA A 15 -9.08 -22.97 10.28
CA ALA A 15 -7.70 -22.84 9.82
C ALA A 15 -6.67 -23.10 10.94
N VAL A 16 -6.95 -22.65 12.17
CA VAL A 16 -6.12 -22.90 13.36
C VAL A 16 -6.16 -24.38 13.77
N ASP A 17 -7.31 -25.04 13.60
CA ASP A 17 -7.49 -26.47 13.84
C ASP A 17 -6.82 -27.36 12.77
N GLY A 18 -6.24 -26.75 11.73
CA GLY A 18 -5.43 -27.42 10.72
C GLY A 18 -6.17 -27.74 9.43
N ASP A 19 -7.36 -27.16 9.19
CA ASP A 19 -8.06 -27.28 7.91
C ASP A 19 -7.31 -26.52 6.81
N PRO A 20 -6.72 -27.22 5.82
CA PRO A 20 -5.94 -26.56 4.77
C PRO A 20 -6.78 -25.67 3.86
N SER A 21 -8.06 -26.00 3.66
CA SER A 21 -8.98 -25.22 2.82
C SER A 21 -9.35 -23.89 3.47
N ALA A 22 -9.60 -23.92 4.78
CA ALA A 22 -9.85 -22.72 5.57
C ALA A 22 -8.62 -21.81 5.59
N LEU A 23 -7.42 -22.39 5.77
CA LEU A 23 -6.19 -21.62 5.77
C LEU A 23 -5.90 -20.97 4.40
N GLU A 24 -6.14 -21.69 3.30
CA GLU A 24 -6.04 -21.14 1.95
C GLU A 24 -6.99 -19.96 1.75
N GLU A 25 -8.21 -20.06 2.26
CA GLU A 25 -9.19 -18.98 2.18
C GLU A 25 -8.81 -17.75 3.02
N VAL A 26 -8.23 -17.94 4.22
CA VAL A 26 -7.65 -16.85 5.02
C VAL A 26 -6.56 -16.14 4.22
N VAL A 27 -5.61 -16.88 3.64
CA VAL A 27 -4.52 -16.33 2.82
C VAL A 27 -5.09 -15.55 1.63
N ARG A 28 -6.07 -16.11 0.91
CA ARG A 28 -6.73 -15.47 -0.22
C ARG A 28 -7.39 -14.14 0.18
N LEU A 29 -8.06 -14.10 1.32
CA LEU A 29 -8.73 -12.91 1.85
C LEU A 29 -7.74 -11.78 2.15
N VAL A 30 -6.58 -12.09 2.73
CA VAL A 30 -5.62 -11.06 3.19
C VAL A 30 -4.59 -10.65 2.14
N ARG A 31 -4.31 -11.51 1.15
CA ARG A 31 -3.22 -11.36 0.18
C ARG A 31 -3.26 -10.05 -0.59
N ASP A 32 -4.35 -9.79 -1.30
CA ASP A 32 -4.43 -8.59 -2.15
C ASP A 32 -4.51 -7.30 -1.32
N PRO A 33 -5.29 -7.22 -0.21
CA PRO A 33 -5.21 -6.10 0.71
C PRO A 33 -3.78 -5.78 1.17
N VAL A 34 -3.02 -6.80 1.61
CA VAL A 34 -1.64 -6.64 2.07
C VAL A 34 -0.73 -6.19 0.93
N TYR A 35 -0.86 -6.78 -0.27
CA TYR A 35 -0.08 -6.38 -1.43
C TYR A 35 -0.30 -4.92 -1.83
N ARG A 36 -1.57 -4.45 -1.82
CA ARG A 36 -1.91 -3.05 -2.09
C ARG A 36 -1.25 -2.09 -1.10
N LEU A 37 -1.05 -2.51 0.15
CA LEU A 37 -0.32 -1.72 1.14
C LEU A 37 1.19 -1.77 0.86
N ALA A 38 1.72 -2.98 0.63
CA ALA A 38 3.13 -3.21 0.39
C ALA A 38 3.64 -2.43 -0.82
N VAL A 39 2.91 -2.39 -1.93
CA VAL A 39 3.34 -1.65 -3.14
C VAL A 39 3.43 -0.14 -2.91
N ARG A 40 2.53 0.42 -2.11
CA ARG A 40 2.54 1.85 -1.74
C ARG A 40 3.61 2.19 -0.71
N MET A 41 3.99 1.22 0.11
CA MET A 41 5.05 1.38 1.09
C MET A 41 6.43 1.19 0.47
N ALA A 42 6.64 0.15 -0.34
CA ALA A 42 7.94 -0.21 -0.92
C ALA A 42 8.25 0.52 -2.23
N GLY A 43 7.25 1.03 -2.94
CA GLY A 43 7.40 1.82 -4.17
C GLY A 43 7.64 1.01 -5.44
N ARG A 44 8.10 -0.24 -5.35
CA ARG A 44 8.29 -1.16 -6.48
C ARG A 44 7.50 -2.46 -6.30
N PRO A 45 6.82 -2.98 -7.35
CA PRO A 45 6.07 -4.23 -7.27
C PRO A 45 6.88 -5.47 -6.87
N ALA A 46 8.15 -5.55 -7.27
CA ALA A 46 9.02 -6.67 -6.88
C ALA A 46 9.29 -6.67 -5.36
N ASP A 47 9.71 -5.53 -4.81
CA ASP A 47 9.93 -5.38 -3.36
C ASP A 47 8.63 -5.60 -2.57
N ALA A 48 7.49 -5.18 -3.14
CA ALA A 48 6.17 -5.36 -2.55
C ALA A 48 5.72 -6.84 -2.52
N ASP A 49 6.04 -7.61 -3.56
CA ASP A 49 5.73 -9.03 -3.63
C ASP A 49 6.52 -9.81 -2.58
N ASP A 50 7.83 -9.56 -2.47
CA ASP A 50 8.68 -10.17 -1.45
C ASP A 50 8.21 -9.80 -0.04
N ALA A 51 7.88 -8.53 0.20
CA ALA A 51 7.31 -8.10 1.48
C ALA A 51 5.96 -8.75 1.79
N THR A 52 5.10 -8.92 0.79
CA THR A 52 3.78 -9.54 0.94
C THR A 52 3.91 -11.00 1.35
N GLN A 53 4.83 -11.75 0.76
CA GLN A 53 5.06 -13.15 1.13
C GLN A 53 5.47 -13.29 2.59
N GLU A 54 6.44 -12.50 3.04
CA GLU A 54 6.88 -12.49 4.44
C GLU A 54 5.75 -12.08 5.40
N ILE A 55 4.92 -11.11 5.01
CA ILE A 55 3.74 -10.72 5.80
C ILE A 55 2.71 -11.85 5.86
N LEU A 56 2.43 -12.54 4.74
CA LEU A 56 1.49 -13.66 4.71
C LEU A 56 1.94 -14.82 5.61
N ILE A 57 3.24 -15.13 5.63
CA ILE A 57 3.82 -16.10 6.57
C ILE A 57 3.56 -15.67 8.01
N ARG A 58 3.76 -14.38 8.33
CA ARG A 58 3.47 -13.83 9.67
C ARG A 58 1.99 -13.87 10.03
N VAL A 59 1.11 -13.64 9.06
CA VAL A 59 -0.34 -13.75 9.25
C VAL A 59 -0.71 -15.19 9.60
N VAL A 60 -0.27 -16.17 8.80
CA VAL A 60 -0.55 -17.60 9.03
C VAL A 60 0.01 -18.05 10.39
N THR A 61 1.28 -17.76 10.69
CA THR A 61 1.92 -18.18 11.94
C THR A 61 1.35 -17.53 13.19
N ARG A 62 0.68 -16.39 13.05
CA ARG A 62 0.07 -15.66 14.18
C ARG A 62 -1.45 -15.78 14.21
N LEU A 63 -2.07 -16.54 13.31
CA LEU A 63 -3.53 -16.60 13.18
C LEU A 63 -4.22 -17.00 14.49
N ALA A 64 -3.65 -17.94 15.23
CA ALA A 64 -4.14 -18.35 16.55
C ALA A 64 -4.16 -17.24 17.63
N SER A 65 -3.47 -16.12 17.40
CA SER A 65 -3.48 -14.96 18.29
C SER A 65 -4.56 -13.93 17.98
N TRP A 66 -5.28 -14.10 16.85
CA TRP A 66 -6.35 -13.19 16.46
C TRP A 66 -7.58 -13.40 17.35
N ARG A 67 -8.07 -12.30 17.93
CA ARG A 67 -9.16 -12.31 18.94
C ARG A 67 -10.50 -11.79 18.41
N ALA A 68 -10.66 -11.69 17.09
CA ALA A 68 -11.88 -11.17 16.46
C ALA A 68 -12.31 -9.73 16.87
N GLU A 69 -11.40 -8.95 17.50
CA GLU A 69 -11.64 -7.54 17.87
C GLU A 69 -11.75 -6.61 16.64
N ALA A 70 -11.24 -7.07 15.50
CA ALA A 70 -11.36 -6.46 14.18
C ALA A 70 -11.34 -7.56 13.11
N SER A 71 -11.77 -7.26 11.87
CA SER A 71 -11.73 -8.23 10.77
C SER A 71 -10.32 -8.79 10.52
N LEU A 72 -10.23 -9.97 9.91
CA LEU A 72 -8.97 -10.61 9.53
C LEU A 72 -8.09 -9.69 8.69
N VAL A 73 -8.67 -8.96 7.74
CA VAL A 73 -7.95 -7.98 6.91
C VAL A 73 -7.39 -6.82 7.75
N THR A 74 -8.16 -6.31 8.70
CA THR A 74 -7.72 -5.22 9.59
C THR A 74 -6.56 -5.66 10.48
N TRP A 75 -6.66 -6.85 11.05
CA TRP A 75 -5.60 -7.44 11.84
C TRP A 75 -4.34 -7.74 11.01
N ALA A 76 -4.51 -8.26 9.79
CA ALA A 76 -3.41 -8.44 8.85
C ALA A 76 -2.72 -7.12 8.49
N TYR A 77 -3.47 -6.01 8.36
CA TYR A 77 -2.85 -4.68 8.20
C TYR A 77 -1.98 -4.29 9.39
N ARG A 78 -2.37 -4.60 10.63
CA ARG A 78 -1.52 -4.34 11.81
C ARG A 78 -0.20 -5.11 11.73
N ILE A 79 -0.22 -6.36 11.28
CA ILE A 79 1.00 -7.15 11.04
C ILE A 79 1.83 -6.54 9.90
N ALA A 80 1.18 -6.23 8.78
CA ALA A 80 1.81 -5.68 7.58
C ALA A 80 2.50 -4.34 7.87
N VAL A 81 1.83 -3.42 8.56
CA VAL A 81 2.37 -2.11 8.92
C VAL A 81 3.58 -2.24 9.85
N ASN A 82 3.50 -3.10 10.87
CA ASN A 82 4.66 -3.36 11.73
C ASN A 82 5.86 -3.90 10.94
N TYR A 83 5.62 -4.78 9.97
CA TYR A 83 6.69 -5.28 9.10
C TYR A 83 7.25 -4.18 8.18
N LEU A 84 6.39 -3.47 7.45
CA LEU A 84 6.78 -2.48 6.44
C LEU A 84 7.48 -1.26 7.04
N LEU A 85 7.09 -0.84 8.25
CA LEU A 85 7.77 0.25 8.95
C LEU A 85 9.22 -0.12 9.31
N ASN A 86 9.48 -1.39 9.60
CA ASN A 86 10.78 -1.92 10.01
C ASN A 86 11.57 -2.60 8.89
N LEU A 87 11.02 -2.68 7.68
CA LEU A 87 11.68 -3.27 6.52
C LEU A 87 13.00 -2.54 6.24
N ARG A 88 14.06 -3.25 5.87
CA ARG A 88 15.30 -2.56 5.45
C ARG A 88 15.00 -1.66 4.26
N ARG A 89 15.52 -0.43 4.26
CA ARG A 89 15.30 0.51 3.15
C ARG A 89 15.73 -0.15 1.84
N THR A 90 14.82 -0.25 0.88
CA THR A 90 15.11 -0.82 -0.45
C THR A 90 16.15 0.06 -1.17
N PRO A 91 16.87 -0.43 -2.20
CA PRO A 91 17.71 0.43 -3.04
C PRO A 91 16.96 1.66 -3.55
N TYR A 92 15.67 1.50 -3.86
CA TYR A 92 14.80 2.59 -4.29
C TYR A 92 14.55 3.62 -3.18
N GLU A 93 14.25 3.20 -1.95
CA GLU A 93 14.11 4.12 -0.80
C GLU A 93 15.43 4.79 -0.40
N ARG A 94 16.58 4.15 -0.66
CA ARG A 94 17.91 4.72 -0.39
C ARG A 94 18.30 5.85 -1.33
N ASN A 95 17.59 6.04 -2.44
CA ASN A 95 17.77 7.21 -3.30
C ASN A 95 17.21 8.50 -2.68
N GLU A 96 16.63 8.43 -1.47
CA GLU A 96 16.16 9.56 -0.64
C GLU A 96 15.40 10.62 -1.46
N ILE A 97 14.44 10.16 -2.26
CA ILE A 97 13.58 11.05 -3.04
C ILE A 97 12.79 11.91 -2.05
N THR A 98 12.90 13.23 -2.19
CA THR A 98 12.16 14.22 -1.41
C THR A 98 11.23 15.00 -2.34
N PHE A 99 10.31 15.77 -1.75
CA PHE A 99 9.46 16.64 -2.56
C PHE A 99 10.27 17.71 -3.31
N ASP A 100 11.41 18.15 -2.78
CA ASP A 100 12.26 19.14 -3.42
C ASP A 100 13.00 18.53 -4.61
N THR A 101 13.69 17.39 -4.40
CA THR A 101 14.42 16.71 -5.48
C THR A 101 13.48 16.22 -6.59
N LEU A 102 12.31 15.70 -6.23
CA LEU A 102 11.27 15.35 -7.22
C LEU A 102 10.76 16.60 -7.96
N GLY A 103 10.61 17.73 -7.26
CA GLY A 103 10.12 18.98 -7.83
C GLY A 103 11.08 19.60 -8.85
N GLU A 104 12.37 19.67 -8.51
CA GLU A 104 13.45 20.09 -9.41
C GLU A 104 13.47 19.23 -10.66
N GLU A 105 13.31 17.94 -10.47
CA GLU A 105 13.35 16.99 -11.56
C GLU A 105 12.13 17.08 -12.50
N LEU A 106 10.95 17.32 -11.93
CA LEU A 106 9.74 17.57 -12.70
C LEU A 106 9.84 18.88 -13.49
N ALA A 107 10.58 19.87 -12.98
CA ALA A 107 10.82 21.14 -13.69
C ALA A 107 11.83 20.96 -14.84
N ALA A 108 12.93 20.25 -14.63
CA ALA A 108 14.03 20.14 -15.60
C ALA A 108 13.75 19.22 -16.81
N GLY A 109 12.74 18.35 -16.72
CA GLY A 109 12.49 17.29 -17.72
C GLY A 109 11.14 17.39 -18.43
N LEU A 110 10.57 18.59 -18.53
CA LEU A 110 9.30 18.80 -19.21
C LEU A 110 9.57 19.07 -20.69
N ALA A 111 9.10 18.20 -21.57
CA ALA A 111 9.17 18.44 -23.02
C ALA A 111 8.20 19.54 -23.45
N ASP A 112 8.49 20.20 -24.58
CA ASP A 112 7.64 21.25 -25.14
C ASP A 112 6.31 20.72 -25.67
N ALA A 113 6.32 19.47 -26.19
CA ALA A 113 5.18 18.80 -26.79
C ALA A 113 4.87 17.46 -26.10
N ASP A 114 3.64 17.01 -26.26
CA ASP A 114 3.17 15.72 -25.75
C ASP A 114 3.83 14.57 -26.53
N HIS A 115 4.14 13.47 -25.84
CA HIS A 115 4.68 12.27 -26.47
C HIS A 115 3.68 11.68 -27.49
N GLN A 116 4.18 11.22 -28.63
CA GLN A 116 3.40 10.72 -29.75
C GLN A 116 3.67 9.23 -29.98
N GLY A 117 2.71 8.52 -30.56
CA GLY A 117 2.82 7.10 -30.90
C GLY A 117 1.61 6.29 -30.44
N PRO A 118 1.49 5.01 -30.88
CA PRO A 118 0.36 4.15 -30.54
C PRO A 118 0.20 3.92 -29.03
N ASP A 119 1.30 3.92 -28.29
CA ASP A 119 1.31 3.65 -26.84
C ASP A 119 1.26 4.93 -25.98
N ALA A 120 1.08 6.12 -26.58
CA ALA A 120 1.27 7.39 -25.90
C ALA A 120 0.36 7.55 -24.65
N GLU A 121 -0.90 7.14 -24.73
CA GLU A 121 -1.84 7.21 -23.61
C GLU A 121 -1.47 6.22 -22.49
N LEU A 122 -1.06 5.01 -22.85
CA LEU A 122 -0.60 3.99 -21.90
C LEU A 122 0.63 4.48 -21.14
N LEU A 123 1.61 5.02 -21.85
CA LEU A 123 2.84 5.54 -21.24
C LEU A 123 2.58 6.80 -20.40
N ALA A 124 1.69 7.69 -20.83
CA ALA A 124 1.29 8.84 -20.02
C ALA A 124 0.60 8.39 -18.72
N THR A 125 -0.17 7.30 -18.77
CA THR A 125 -0.78 6.67 -17.58
C THR A 125 0.29 6.04 -16.68
N GLU A 126 1.25 5.31 -17.24
CA GLU A 126 2.39 4.76 -16.50
C GLU A 126 3.19 5.86 -15.79
N VAL A 127 3.48 6.98 -16.47
CA VAL A 127 4.12 8.16 -15.84
C VAL A 127 3.29 8.68 -14.66
N ARG A 128 1.96 8.78 -14.82
CA ARG A 128 1.07 9.25 -13.76
C ARG A 128 1.13 8.34 -12.54
N LEU A 129 1.08 7.03 -12.74
CA LEU A 129 1.12 6.02 -11.68
C LEU A 129 2.50 5.96 -11.01
N SER A 130 3.58 6.07 -11.78
CA SER A 130 4.96 6.11 -11.28
C SER A 130 5.22 7.39 -10.46
N CYS A 131 4.78 8.56 -10.95
CA CYS A 131 4.94 9.85 -10.26
C CYS A 131 4.25 9.87 -8.89
N THR A 132 3.07 9.26 -8.81
CA THR A 132 2.29 9.17 -7.58
C THR A 132 2.89 8.19 -6.57
N GLN A 133 3.49 7.09 -7.02
CA GLN A 133 4.33 6.26 -6.14
C GLN A 133 5.54 7.04 -5.63
N ALA A 134 6.23 7.79 -6.49
CA ALA A 134 7.35 8.64 -6.10
C ALA A 134 6.95 9.70 -5.04
N MET A 135 5.78 10.33 -5.18
CA MET A 135 5.26 11.26 -4.16
C MET A 135 5.02 10.60 -2.81
N LEU A 136 4.53 9.34 -2.77
CA LEU A 136 4.42 8.60 -1.52
C LEU A 136 5.81 8.33 -0.91
N GLN A 137 6.83 8.09 -1.75
CA GLN A 137 8.19 7.89 -1.26
C GLN A 137 8.82 9.14 -0.66
N CYS A 138 8.36 10.34 -1.05
CA CYS A 138 8.81 11.62 -0.49
C CYS A 138 8.38 11.82 0.98
N LEU A 139 7.36 11.07 1.43
CA LEU A 139 6.97 11.03 2.83
C LEU A 139 7.86 10.08 3.62
N ASP A 140 8.11 10.41 4.88
CA ASP A 140 8.67 9.44 5.82
C ASP A 140 7.69 8.25 5.97
N ARG A 141 8.19 7.09 6.39
CA ARG A 141 7.35 5.88 6.47
C ARG A 141 6.13 6.03 7.40
N PRO A 142 6.23 6.65 8.60
CA PRO A 142 5.06 6.93 9.43
C PRO A 142 3.99 7.78 8.75
N GLU A 143 4.35 8.84 8.06
CA GLU A 143 3.44 9.71 7.32
C GLU A 143 2.87 9.00 6.09
N ARG A 144 3.71 8.28 5.35
CA ARG A 144 3.32 7.46 4.18
C ARG A 144 2.25 6.46 4.55
N VAL A 145 2.46 5.66 5.61
CA VAL A 145 1.47 4.65 6.02
C VAL A 145 0.18 5.30 6.51
N ALA A 146 0.27 6.42 7.23
CA ALA A 146 -0.92 7.12 7.69
C ALA A 146 -1.76 7.64 6.52
N PHE A 147 -1.09 8.21 5.52
CA PHE A 147 -1.69 8.66 4.27
C PHE A 147 -2.34 7.52 3.49
N VAL A 148 -1.64 6.38 3.31
CA VAL A 148 -2.20 5.23 2.59
C VAL A 148 -3.45 4.69 3.29
N LEU A 149 -3.41 4.47 4.61
CA LEU A 149 -4.58 3.97 5.34
C LEU A 149 -5.78 4.95 5.28
N GLY A 150 -5.52 6.25 5.32
CA GLY A 150 -6.57 7.28 5.40
C GLY A 150 -7.13 7.74 4.06
N GLU A 151 -6.27 8.07 3.11
CA GLU A 151 -6.68 8.66 1.82
C GLU A 151 -6.90 7.63 0.74
N VAL A 152 -6.09 6.58 0.72
CA VAL A 152 -6.16 5.55 -0.31
C VAL A 152 -7.16 4.48 0.10
N PHE A 153 -7.04 3.94 1.30
CA PHE A 153 -7.92 2.86 1.78
C PHE A 153 -9.18 3.37 2.49
N ALA A 154 -9.30 4.69 2.69
CA ALA A 154 -10.45 5.32 3.32
C ALA A 154 -10.81 4.73 4.70
N LEU A 155 -9.82 4.27 5.47
CA LEU A 155 -10.08 3.67 6.77
C LEU A 155 -10.43 4.76 7.80
N PRO A 156 -11.43 4.53 8.68
CA PRO A 156 -11.73 5.42 9.78
C PRO A 156 -10.53 5.61 10.72
N SER A 157 -10.36 6.80 11.28
CA SER A 157 -9.22 7.13 12.15
C SER A 157 -9.07 6.20 13.36
N ALA A 158 -10.18 5.67 13.89
CA ALA A 158 -10.14 4.69 14.98
C ALA A 158 -9.46 3.38 14.55
N GLN A 159 -9.79 2.87 13.36
CA GLN A 159 -9.21 1.65 12.81
C GLN A 159 -7.76 1.87 12.40
N ALA A 160 -7.45 2.98 11.74
CA ALA A 160 -6.08 3.31 11.36
C ALA A 160 -5.17 3.53 12.59
N GLY A 161 -5.68 4.16 13.65
CA GLY A 161 -4.98 4.28 14.94
C GLY A 161 -4.71 2.91 15.57
N TRP A 162 -5.70 2.01 15.57
CA TRP A 162 -5.52 0.63 16.05
C TRP A 162 -4.49 -0.16 15.22
N ILE A 163 -4.51 -0.02 13.89
CA ILE A 163 -3.50 -0.65 13.00
C ILE A 163 -2.09 -0.15 13.31
N LEU A 164 -1.94 1.15 13.55
CA LEU A 164 -0.66 1.81 13.79
C LEU A 164 -0.18 1.79 15.24
N ASP A 165 -0.99 1.23 16.15
CA ASP A 165 -0.75 1.23 17.60
C ASP A 165 -0.54 2.63 18.20
N ILE A 166 -1.37 3.59 17.76
CA ILE A 166 -1.37 4.98 18.25
C ILE A 166 -2.81 5.45 18.49
N SER A 167 -2.99 6.53 19.26
CA SER A 167 -4.31 7.12 19.43
C SER A 167 -4.87 7.65 18.11
N ALA A 168 -6.20 7.58 17.94
CA ALA A 168 -6.88 8.16 16.76
C ALA A 168 -6.58 9.65 16.58
N ALA A 169 -6.32 10.39 17.67
CA ALA A 169 -5.88 11.78 17.62
C ALA A 169 -4.46 11.93 17.07
N ALA A 170 -3.51 11.11 17.51
CA ALA A 170 -2.14 11.10 16.99
C ALA A 170 -2.11 10.71 15.50
N TYR A 171 -2.93 9.73 15.11
CA TYR A 171 -3.13 9.36 13.71
C TYR A 171 -3.62 10.54 12.87
N ARG A 172 -4.68 11.24 13.28
CA ARG A 172 -5.22 12.40 12.54
C ARG A 172 -4.17 13.50 12.35
N LYS A 173 -3.39 13.81 13.39
CA LYS A 173 -2.28 14.78 13.29
C LYS A 173 -1.23 14.34 12.26
N ARG A 174 -0.89 13.05 12.23
CA ARG A 174 0.09 12.49 11.28
C ARG A 174 -0.44 12.52 9.85
N LEU A 175 -1.69 12.12 9.65
CA LEU A 175 -2.37 12.16 8.35
C LEU A 175 -2.45 13.58 7.81
N GLU A 176 -2.76 14.56 8.66
CA GLU A 176 -2.87 15.95 8.23
C GLU A 176 -1.54 16.53 7.74
N ARG A 177 -0.42 16.21 8.42
CA ARG A 177 0.91 16.58 7.92
C ARG A 177 1.21 15.99 6.55
N ALA A 178 0.93 14.69 6.37
CA ALA A 178 1.13 14.01 5.09
C ALA A 178 0.28 14.64 3.97
N ARG A 179 -0.99 14.93 4.24
CA ARG A 179 -1.90 15.64 3.31
C ARG A 179 -1.35 17.01 2.93
N GLN A 180 -0.90 17.79 3.89
CA GLN A 180 -0.41 19.13 3.63
C GLN A 180 0.82 19.12 2.71
N ARG A 181 1.76 18.19 2.93
CA ARG A 181 2.96 18.02 2.09
C ARG A 181 2.58 17.66 0.65
N ILE A 182 1.77 16.61 0.47
CA ILE A 182 1.32 16.16 -0.86
C ILE A 182 0.52 17.26 -1.56
N ARG A 183 -0.42 17.91 -0.87
CA ARG A 183 -1.24 18.99 -1.42
C ARG A 183 -0.39 20.16 -1.91
N THR A 184 0.56 20.60 -1.09
CA THR A 184 1.45 21.71 -1.43
C THR A 184 2.22 21.41 -2.70
N PHE A 185 2.82 20.21 -2.79
CA PHE A 185 3.56 19.77 -3.96
C PHE A 185 2.67 19.67 -5.21
N MET A 186 1.53 18.99 -5.11
CA MET A 186 0.63 18.78 -6.26
C MET A 186 0.04 20.09 -6.77
N SER A 187 -0.32 21.03 -5.87
CA SER A 187 -0.87 22.33 -6.27
C SER A 187 0.16 23.18 -7.03
N ALA A 188 1.44 23.08 -6.67
CA ALA A 188 2.51 23.83 -7.32
C ALA A 188 2.99 23.18 -8.63
N ARG A 189 2.94 21.85 -8.74
CA ARG A 189 3.63 21.11 -9.82
C ARG A 189 2.71 20.34 -10.76
N CYS A 190 1.59 19.79 -10.28
CA CYS A 190 0.79 18.81 -11.03
C CYS A 190 -0.36 19.46 -11.81
N GLY A 191 -0.28 19.42 -13.16
CA GLY A 191 -1.34 19.92 -14.05
C GLY A 191 -2.70 19.25 -13.91
N LEU A 192 -2.76 18.02 -13.39
CA LEU A 192 -4.01 17.29 -13.15
C LEU A 192 -4.78 17.84 -11.93
N VAL A 193 -4.08 18.45 -10.97
CA VAL A 193 -4.68 19.03 -9.76
C VAL A 193 -4.86 20.53 -9.92
N HIS A 194 -3.91 21.21 -10.55
CA HIS A 194 -3.94 22.65 -10.77
C HIS A 194 -3.62 22.96 -12.24
N PRO A 195 -4.57 23.48 -13.04
CA PRO A 195 -4.35 23.71 -14.47
C PRO A 195 -3.14 24.60 -14.79
N ALA A 196 -2.85 25.59 -13.95
CA ALA A 196 -1.70 26.48 -14.13
C ALA A 196 -0.35 25.88 -13.70
N ALA A 197 -0.34 24.71 -13.05
CA ALA A 197 0.91 24.05 -12.70
C ALA A 197 1.55 23.43 -13.97
N PRO A 198 2.88 23.39 -14.07
CA PRO A 198 3.57 23.12 -15.34
C PRO A 198 3.50 21.66 -15.81
N CYS A 199 3.48 20.69 -14.91
CA CYS A 199 3.64 19.29 -15.30
C CYS A 199 2.45 18.76 -16.11
N ARG A 200 2.75 18.00 -17.18
CA ARG A 200 1.78 17.23 -17.98
C ARG A 200 2.35 15.82 -18.16
N CYS A 201 1.60 14.78 -17.79
CA CYS A 201 2.10 13.40 -17.84
C CYS A 201 2.56 13.00 -19.26
N ALA A 202 1.81 13.40 -20.29
CA ALA A 202 2.17 13.12 -21.69
C ALA A 202 3.50 13.76 -22.13
N ARG A 203 3.85 14.95 -21.60
CA ARG A 203 5.13 15.64 -21.86
C ARG A 203 6.30 15.10 -21.04
N ARG A 204 6.02 14.18 -20.12
CA ARG A 204 7.02 13.59 -19.21
C ARG A 204 7.42 12.18 -19.64
N VAL A 205 6.74 11.59 -20.62
CA VAL A 205 7.01 10.22 -21.08
C VAL A 205 8.45 10.05 -21.56
N GLY A 206 8.93 10.94 -22.45
CA GLY A 206 10.31 10.87 -22.99
C GLY A 206 11.37 10.85 -21.88
N THR A 207 11.36 11.86 -21.01
CA THR A 207 12.31 11.90 -19.89
C THR A 207 12.14 10.76 -18.89
N ALA A 208 10.92 10.25 -18.69
CA ALA A 208 10.69 9.10 -17.83
C ALA A 208 11.29 7.81 -18.42
N LEU A 209 11.24 7.62 -19.74
CA LEU A 209 11.90 6.52 -20.45
C LEU A 209 13.43 6.65 -20.37
N GLU A 210 13.98 7.82 -20.70
CA GLU A 210 15.43 8.09 -20.68
C GLU A 210 16.05 7.83 -19.29
N ARG A 211 15.29 8.13 -18.23
CA ARG A 211 15.73 7.93 -16.84
C ARG A 211 15.37 6.54 -16.28
N GLY A 212 14.80 5.65 -17.08
CA GLY A 212 14.39 4.31 -16.66
C GLY A 212 13.33 4.30 -15.56
N ARG A 213 12.53 5.37 -15.44
CA ARG A 213 11.41 5.43 -14.48
C ARG A 213 10.22 4.60 -14.91
N ILE A 214 10.06 4.47 -16.21
CA ILE A 214 9.05 3.66 -16.87
C ILE A 214 9.77 2.88 -17.96
N ASP A 215 9.23 1.71 -18.28
CA ASP A 215 9.72 0.88 -19.38
C ASP A 215 8.61 0.76 -20.41
N GLN A 216 8.88 1.18 -21.64
CA GLN A 216 7.90 1.14 -22.72
C GLN A 216 7.46 -0.30 -23.03
N ASN A 217 8.39 -1.25 -22.93
CA ASN A 217 8.11 -2.66 -23.24
C ASN A 217 7.50 -3.40 -22.05
N ASN A 218 7.56 -2.80 -20.85
CA ASN A 218 7.06 -3.39 -19.62
C ASN A 218 6.50 -2.32 -18.67
N PRO A 219 5.36 -1.68 -18.98
CA PRO A 219 4.75 -0.65 -18.14
C PRO A 219 4.18 -1.28 -16.86
N VAL A 220 4.99 -1.25 -15.81
CA VAL A 220 4.84 -2.03 -14.57
C VAL A 220 3.53 -1.75 -13.82
N PHE A 221 3.03 -0.52 -13.83
CA PHE A 221 1.82 -0.15 -13.10
C PHE A 221 0.56 -0.16 -13.96
N ALA A 222 0.63 0.30 -15.20
CA ALA A 222 -0.49 0.44 -16.11
C ALA A 222 -0.92 -0.92 -16.70
N SER A 223 0.01 -1.85 -16.92
CA SER A 223 -0.30 -3.21 -17.37
C SER A 223 -0.50 -4.20 -16.22
N HIS A 224 -0.48 -3.73 -14.97
CA HIS A 224 -0.55 -4.62 -13.81
C HIS A 224 -1.85 -5.47 -13.85
N PRO A 225 -1.80 -6.81 -13.59
CA PRO A 225 -2.92 -7.76 -13.75
C PRO A 225 -4.24 -7.50 -13.00
N ALA A 226 -4.38 -6.36 -12.30
CA ALA A 226 -5.61 -5.94 -11.63
C ALA A 226 -5.89 -4.45 -11.80
N THR A 227 -5.80 -4.00 -13.05
CA THR A 227 -6.53 -2.85 -13.54
C THR A 227 -8.03 -3.12 -13.46
N ARG A 228 -8.63 -2.86 -12.30
CA ARG A 228 -10.00 -2.33 -12.35
C ARG A 228 -9.91 -1.00 -13.13
N PRO A 229 -10.79 -0.72 -14.11
CA PRO A 229 -10.73 0.52 -14.87
C PRO A 229 -10.63 1.72 -13.90
N ALA A 230 -9.67 2.61 -14.14
CA ALA A 230 -9.57 3.85 -13.37
C ALA A 230 -10.89 4.63 -13.51
N PRO A 231 -11.36 5.34 -12.46
CA PRO A 231 -12.49 6.25 -12.61
C PRO A 231 -12.21 7.26 -13.72
N THR A 232 -13.21 7.54 -14.54
CA THR A 232 -13.09 8.41 -15.71
C THR A 232 -12.72 9.84 -15.29
N PRO A 233 -12.05 10.64 -16.15
CA PRO A 233 -11.74 12.05 -15.86
C PRO A 233 -12.97 12.88 -15.44
N THR A 234 -14.16 12.51 -15.91
CA THR A 234 -15.46 13.06 -15.52
C THR A 234 -15.84 12.78 -14.06
N GLU A 235 -15.55 11.58 -13.55
CA GLU A 235 -15.78 11.21 -12.13
C GLU A 235 -14.80 11.94 -11.19
N VAL A 236 -13.59 12.24 -11.68
CA VAL A 236 -12.60 13.07 -10.97
C VAL A 236 -13.05 14.54 -10.88
N GLY A 237 -13.82 15.03 -11.87
CA GLY A 237 -14.29 16.42 -11.96
C GLY A 237 -15.56 16.75 -11.15
N ALA A 238 -16.50 15.82 -11.01
CA ALA A 238 -17.83 16.11 -10.43
C ALA A 238 -17.84 16.28 -8.90
N GLY A 239 -16.86 15.73 -8.17
CA GLY A 239 -16.75 15.88 -6.71
C GLY A 239 -16.08 17.18 -6.23
N ALA A 240 -15.76 18.11 -7.15
CA ALA A 240 -14.80 19.17 -6.88
C ALA A 240 -15.40 20.45 -6.25
N SER A 241 -16.69 20.75 -6.37
CA SER A 241 -17.17 22.15 -6.31
C SER A 241 -17.09 22.91 -4.96
N GLN A 242 -16.87 22.27 -3.81
CA GLN A 242 -16.66 23.00 -2.52
C GLN A 242 -15.29 22.74 -1.84
N MET A 243 -14.51 21.74 -2.27
CA MET A 243 -13.24 21.26 -1.64
C MET A 243 -12.15 20.91 -2.68
N ARG A 244 -11.92 21.79 -3.67
CA ARG A 244 -11.24 21.47 -4.95
C ARG A 244 -9.83 20.84 -4.88
N GLN A 245 -8.95 21.26 -3.96
CA GLN A 245 -7.53 20.83 -4.03
C GLN A 245 -7.22 19.52 -3.29
N LEU A 246 -7.79 19.31 -2.09
CA LEU A 246 -7.56 18.10 -1.30
C LEU A 246 -8.19 16.87 -1.95
N HIS A 247 -9.42 16.99 -2.45
CA HIS A 247 -10.10 15.89 -3.13
C HIS A 247 -9.41 15.53 -4.44
N ALA A 248 -8.94 16.51 -5.23
CA ALA A 248 -8.24 16.23 -6.49
C ALA A 248 -6.92 15.45 -6.28
N ALA A 249 -6.09 15.87 -5.32
CA ALA A 249 -4.84 15.18 -4.98
C ALA A 249 -5.09 13.72 -4.53
N ALA A 250 -6.04 13.54 -3.61
CA ALA A 250 -6.40 12.23 -3.11
C ALA A 250 -7.06 11.36 -4.18
N THR A 251 -7.86 11.94 -5.08
CA THR A 251 -8.48 11.21 -6.20
C THR A 251 -7.46 10.75 -7.22
N VAL A 252 -6.44 11.55 -7.55
CA VAL A 252 -5.32 11.09 -8.39
C VAL A 252 -4.60 9.91 -7.74
N LEU A 253 -4.41 9.90 -6.42
CA LEU A 253 -3.77 8.80 -5.68
C LEU A 253 -4.69 7.58 -5.47
N ARG A 254 -6.01 7.77 -5.49
CA ARG A 254 -7.01 6.69 -5.50
C ARG A 254 -7.24 6.12 -6.89
N SER A 255 -6.87 6.84 -7.95
CA SER A 255 -6.99 6.36 -9.34
C SER A 255 -5.98 5.28 -9.71
N HIS A 256 -5.06 4.90 -8.80
CA HIS A 256 -4.24 3.71 -8.97
C HIS A 256 -5.10 2.46 -9.11
N PRO A 257 -4.73 1.53 -10.00
CA PRO A 257 -5.29 0.20 -10.04
C PRO A 257 -5.34 -0.45 -8.66
N ASP A 258 -6.37 -1.25 -8.42
CA ASP A 258 -6.43 -2.12 -7.24
C ASP A 258 -5.50 -3.32 -7.45
N TYR A 259 -4.20 -3.08 -7.25
CA TYR A 259 -3.14 -4.06 -7.43
C TYR A 259 -3.45 -5.40 -6.74
N THR A 260 -3.28 -6.50 -7.47
CA THR A 260 -3.35 -7.88 -6.95
C THR A 260 -1.95 -8.44 -6.80
N ALA A 261 -1.69 -9.29 -5.82
CA ALA A 261 -0.35 -9.91 -5.80
C ALA A 261 -0.16 -10.79 -7.07
N PRO A 262 1.08 -10.96 -7.57
CA PRO A 262 1.39 -11.89 -8.66
C PRO A 262 1.02 -13.34 -8.31
N ARG A 263 0.24 -14.02 -9.17
CA ARG A 263 -0.29 -15.38 -8.88
C ARG A 263 0.82 -16.43 -8.67
N SER A 264 1.91 -16.35 -9.42
CA SER A 264 2.97 -17.36 -9.50
C SER A 264 3.69 -17.66 -8.18
N ARG A 265 3.80 -16.68 -7.26
CA ARG A 265 4.54 -16.87 -6.00
C ARG A 265 3.66 -17.09 -4.77
N SER A 266 2.42 -16.64 -4.78
CA SER A 266 1.43 -17.07 -3.77
C SER A 266 1.06 -18.53 -3.89
N THR A 267 1.11 -19.08 -5.10
CA THR A 267 1.00 -20.53 -5.29
C THR A 267 2.10 -21.26 -4.54
N ALA A 268 3.32 -20.73 -4.40
CA ALA A 268 4.35 -21.40 -3.62
C ALA A 268 3.99 -21.49 -2.13
N VAL A 269 3.45 -20.42 -1.53
CA VAL A 269 2.92 -20.46 -0.16
C VAL A 269 1.77 -21.46 -0.08
N LEU A 270 0.76 -21.37 -0.96
CA LEU A 270 -0.38 -22.30 -0.95
C LEU A 270 0.03 -23.76 -1.23
N THR A 271 1.02 -24.00 -2.07
CA THR A 271 1.58 -25.33 -2.36
C THR A 271 2.38 -25.87 -1.17
N LEU A 272 3.16 -25.02 -0.49
CA LEU A 272 3.79 -25.37 0.78
C LEU A 272 2.73 -25.69 1.85
N LEU A 273 1.61 -24.98 1.86
CA LEU A 273 0.52 -25.27 2.78
C LEU A 273 -0.19 -26.60 2.45
N ARG A 274 -0.33 -26.94 1.18
CA ARG A 274 -0.96 -28.18 0.70
C ARG A 274 -0.05 -29.41 0.81
N SER A 275 1.26 -29.24 0.97
CA SER A 275 2.21 -30.36 1.06
C SER A 275 2.22 -31.08 2.41
N GLY A 276 1.47 -30.58 3.40
CA GLY A 276 1.26 -31.27 4.69
C GLY A 276 2.48 -31.29 5.63
N HIS A 277 3.63 -30.72 5.23
CA HIS A 277 4.82 -30.63 6.06
C HIS A 277 4.82 -29.33 6.89
N TYR A 278 4.29 -29.38 8.11
CA TYR A 278 4.28 -28.25 9.04
C TYR A 278 5.02 -28.57 10.36
N PRO A 279 6.32 -28.22 10.48
CA PRO A 279 6.98 -28.11 11.78
C PRO A 279 6.49 -26.88 12.58
N ILE A 280 5.98 -25.86 11.89
CA ILE A 280 5.73 -24.52 12.45
C ILE A 280 4.47 -24.45 13.35
N LEU A 281 3.53 -25.39 13.21
CA LEU A 281 2.32 -25.46 14.06
C LEU A 281 2.40 -26.56 15.14
N SER A 282 3.38 -27.48 15.07
CA SER A 282 3.55 -28.55 16.06
C SER A 282 4.32 -28.08 17.30
N GLU A 283 5.24 -27.11 17.17
CA GLU A 283 5.99 -26.57 18.31
C GLU A 283 5.15 -25.68 19.25
N ALA A 284 4.02 -25.13 18.79
CA ALA A 284 3.09 -24.44 19.67
C ALA A 284 2.30 -25.39 20.61
N ARG A 285 2.43 -26.72 20.43
CA ARG A 285 1.80 -27.75 21.27
C ARG A 285 2.76 -28.35 22.33
N GLY A 286 4.04 -27.97 22.34
CA GLY A 286 5.02 -28.40 23.35
C GLY A 286 5.13 -27.37 24.46
N GLY A 287 4.71 -27.73 25.68
CA GLY A 287 4.63 -26.84 26.83
C GLY A 287 5.87 -25.95 27.05
N LEU A 288 5.64 -24.65 27.23
CA LEU A 288 6.64 -23.70 27.71
C LEU A 288 7.07 -24.09 29.14
N PRO A 289 8.33 -24.46 29.40
CA PRO A 289 8.87 -24.39 30.75
C PRO A 289 9.07 -22.92 31.12
N GLY A 290 8.71 -22.57 32.36
CA GLY A 290 8.63 -21.21 32.91
C GLY A 290 9.56 -20.16 32.30
N GLY A 291 8.99 -19.28 31.48
CA GLY A 291 9.63 -18.08 30.94
C GLY A 291 8.69 -16.89 31.08
N ARG A 292 9.15 -15.83 31.76
CA ARG A 292 8.36 -14.67 32.20
C ARG A 292 7.53 -14.04 31.07
N ARG A 293 6.24 -13.82 31.33
CA ARG A 293 5.35 -13.00 30.49
C ARG A 293 5.91 -11.57 30.37
N PRO A 294 5.99 -10.97 29.18
CA PRO A 294 6.25 -9.53 29.08
C PRO A 294 5.02 -8.78 29.61
N ARG A 295 5.17 -8.11 30.76
CA ARG A 295 4.19 -7.16 31.31
C ARG A 295 4.17 -5.92 30.41
N TRP A 296 3.17 -5.82 29.54
CA TRP A 296 2.78 -4.55 28.94
C TRP A 296 1.78 -3.87 29.87
N GLY A 297 2.30 -3.17 30.88
CA GLY A 297 1.54 -2.22 31.69
C GLY A 297 1.95 -0.79 31.33
N PRO A 298 1.07 0.21 31.52
CA PRO A 298 1.41 1.61 31.28
C PRO A 298 2.55 2.03 32.22
N ARG A 299 3.55 2.74 31.68
CA ARG A 299 4.59 3.38 32.52
C ARG A 299 3.94 4.49 33.35
N PRO A 300 4.22 4.58 34.66
CA PRO A 300 3.80 5.70 35.50
C PRO A 300 4.56 6.99 35.10
N PRO A 301 4.08 8.18 35.51
CA PRO A 301 4.32 9.45 34.84
C PRO A 301 5.80 9.87 34.74
#